data_AF-A0A9D7KEE1-F1
#
_entry.id   AF-A0A9D7KEE1-F1
#
_cell.length_a   1.000
_cell.length_b   1.000
_cell.length_c   1.000
_cell.angle_alpha   90.00
_cell.angle_beta   90.00
_cell.angle_gamma   90.00
#
_symmetry.space_group_name_H-M   'P 1'
#
loop_
_entity.id
_entity.type
_entity.pdbx_description
1 polymer ?
#
loop_
_entity_poly.entity_id
_entity_poly.type
_entity_poly.pdbx_seq_one_letter_code
_entity_poly.pdbx_strand_id
1 'polypeptide(L)'
;MSIIFFLVFFFSCEKEPMPKPDDPDPINKLVNWKWSYQTSEYSNELANDPVLYKDWVIIGYGSDYQNRNVPLLIAVDKLTGNKVWQYNHPEEKTSSCKNFKLHDKFLILRFTERLTCLSLEDRSIVWEKKLTENHSLPFAFEIYNDYFYIAEKYYDNPDDFPFNDSVTLMRYYIPTGQTEKLYGERMAINSNKHPEIFPALVYNDGTTDLVIFTRHYLDAGDFHPVDLLAIDTKTKEVVWKNEAYSPLRSAWNTPLIFLMEM
;
A
#
# COMPACT_ATOMS: atom_id res chain seq x y z
N MET A 1 45.44 29.68 49.70
CA MET A 1 43.97 29.75 49.56
C MET A 1 43.69 30.43 48.24
N SER A 2 43.59 29.62 47.19
CA SER A 2 43.49 30.04 45.79
C SER A 2 42.51 29.08 45.12
N ILE A 3 41.32 29.58 44.76
CA ILE A 3 40.37 28.85 43.92
C ILE A 3 40.42 29.52 42.57
N ILE A 4 40.93 28.75 41.61
CA ILE A 4 41.05 29.07 40.20
C ILE A 4 39.65 29.07 39.58
N PHE A 5 39.29 30.19 38.96
CA PHE A 5 38.14 30.34 38.09
C PHE A 5 38.32 29.40 36.87
N PHE A 6 37.56 28.32 36.80
CA PHE A 6 37.44 27.52 35.57
C PHE A 6 36.52 28.27 34.61
N LEU A 7 37.12 29.11 33.76
CA LEU A 7 36.52 29.61 32.54
C LEU A 7 36.32 28.42 31.60
N VAL A 8 35.08 27.92 31.52
CA VAL A 8 34.66 27.02 30.45
C VAL A 8 34.62 27.84 29.17
N PHE A 9 35.66 27.71 28.36
CA PHE A 9 35.66 28.17 26.97
C PHE A 9 34.56 27.41 26.23
N PHE A 10 33.46 28.11 25.93
CA PHE A 10 32.57 27.73 24.83
C PHE A 10 33.39 27.83 23.54
N PHE A 11 34.01 26.72 23.13
CA PHE A 11 34.32 26.51 21.73
C PHE A 11 32.98 26.45 20.99
N SER A 12 32.53 27.62 20.56
CA SER A 12 31.62 27.73 19.43
C SER A 12 32.33 27.05 18.26
N CYS A 13 32.01 25.77 18.01
CA CYS A 13 32.11 25.25 16.66
C CYS A 13 31.22 26.18 15.83
N GLU A 14 31.84 27.16 15.16
CA GLU A 14 31.25 27.79 13.99
C GLU A 14 30.88 26.61 13.09
N LYS A 15 29.60 26.29 13.03
CA LYS A 15 29.10 25.38 12.00
C LYS A 15 29.53 26.04 10.71
N GLU A 16 30.51 25.46 10.01
CA GLU A 16 30.72 25.81 8.62
C GLU A 16 29.34 25.82 7.97
N PRO A 17 28.99 26.91 7.26
CA PRO A 17 27.70 26.96 6.59
C PRO A 17 27.60 25.68 5.78
N MET A 18 26.54 24.90 6.04
CA MET A 18 26.29 23.70 5.25
C MET A 18 26.50 24.09 3.79
N PRO A 19 27.30 23.33 3.01
CA PRO A 19 27.47 23.63 1.60
C PRO A 19 26.07 23.84 1.07
N LYS A 20 25.83 25.06 0.55
CA LYS A 20 24.58 25.31 -0.16
C LYS A 20 24.50 24.18 -1.18
N PRO A 21 23.37 23.46 -1.27
CA PRO A 21 23.19 22.48 -2.32
C PRO A 21 23.67 23.16 -3.60
N ASP A 22 24.65 22.57 -4.28
CA ASP A 22 25.07 23.09 -5.57
C ASP A 22 23.80 23.34 -6.38
N ASP A 23 23.70 24.56 -6.92
CA ASP A 23 22.59 25.03 -7.74
C ASP A 23 22.14 23.86 -8.60
N PRO A 24 20.91 23.32 -8.45
CA PRO A 24 20.57 21.97 -8.88
C PRO A 24 21.06 21.78 -10.29
N ASP A 25 22.14 20.99 -10.43
CA ASP A 25 22.79 20.67 -11.69
C ASP A 25 21.66 20.38 -12.68
N PRO A 26 21.54 21.10 -13.81
CA PRO A 26 20.28 21.21 -14.50
C PRO A 26 19.85 19.83 -14.97
N ILE A 27 18.97 19.19 -14.21
CA ILE A 27 18.27 17.95 -14.57
C ILE A 27 17.63 18.13 -15.97
N ASN A 28 17.34 19.38 -16.34
CA ASN A 28 16.94 19.83 -17.67
C ASN A 28 17.91 19.50 -18.83
N LYS A 29 19.19 19.17 -18.59
CA LYS A 29 20.13 18.72 -19.63
C LYS A 29 20.08 17.22 -19.88
N LEU A 30 19.61 16.43 -18.91
CA LEU A 30 19.54 14.96 -19.00
C LEU A 30 18.14 14.47 -19.41
N VAL A 31 17.10 15.29 -19.24
CA VAL A 31 15.72 14.94 -19.53
C VAL A 31 15.15 15.87 -20.60
N ASN A 32 14.88 15.33 -21.80
CA ASN A 32 14.11 16.04 -22.82
C ASN A 32 12.62 15.96 -22.47
N TRP A 33 12.12 16.93 -21.70
CA TRP A 33 10.73 17.00 -21.28
C TRP A 33 9.78 17.02 -22.49
N LYS A 34 8.92 15.99 -22.61
CA LYS A 34 8.00 15.85 -23.75
C LYS A 34 6.66 16.52 -23.51
N TRP A 35 6.07 16.30 -22.35
CA TRP A 35 4.79 16.87 -21.95
C TRP A 35 4.64 16.78 -20.44
N SER A 36 3.76 17.61 -19.88
CA SER A 36 3.24 17.52 -18.52
C SER A 36 1.72 17.41 -18.58
N TYR A 37 1.13 16.65 -17.68
CA TYR A 37 -0.33 16.59 -17.53
C TYR A 37 -0.70 17.18 -16.17
N GLN A 38 -1.30 18.36 -16.20
CA GLN A 38 -1.71 19.03 -14.98
C GLN A 38 -3.13 18.60 -14.62
N THR A 39 -3.29 18.11 -13.40
CA THR A 39 -4.57 17.61 -12.90
C THR A 39 -5.38 18.68 -12.18
N SER A 40 -5.06 19.96 -12.39
CA SER A 40 -5.55 21.12 -11.61
C SER A 40 -7.08 21.31 -11.58
N GLU A 41 -7.82 20.62 -12.46
CA GLU A 41 -9.28 20.53 -12.37
C GLU A 41 -9.76 19.75 -11.13
N TYR A 42 -8.88 18.96 -10.53
CA TYR A 42 -9.15 18.10 -9.39
C TYR A 42 -8.15 18.45 -8.29
N SER A 43 -8.63 18.98 -7.17
CA SER A 43 -7.83 19.38 -5.98
C SER A 43 -7.23 18.19 -5.23
N ASN A 44 -7.02 17.06 -5.90
CA ASN A 44 -6.97 15.76 -5.29
C ASN A 44 -5.59 15.12 -5.42
N GLU A 45 -5.11 14.65 -4.27
CA GLU A 45 -4.46 13.36 -4.06
C GLU A 45 -4.26 12.48 -5.29
N LEU A 46 -3.04 12.27 -5.82
CA LEU A 46 -2.83 11.08 -6.65
C LEU A 46 -3.01 9.86 -5.75
N ALA A 47 -3.82 8.89 -6.19
CA ALA A 47 -4.07 7.69 -5.40
C ALA A 47 -2.79 6.85 -5.23
N ASN A 48 -1.91 6.89 -6.22
CA ASN A 48 -0.74 6.04 -6.38
C ASN A 48 0.14 6.53 -7.53
N ASP A 49 1.30 5.88 -7.69
CA ASP A 49 2.14 6.02 -8.87
C ASP A 49 1.37 5.64 -10.16
N PRO A 50 1.53 6.41 -11.25
CA PRO A 50 0.96 6.05 -12.55
C PRO A 50 1.48 4.71 -13.08
N VAL A 51 0.66 3.99 -13.83
CA VAL A 51 1.05 2.73 -14.49
C VAL A 51 1.04 2.88 -16.00
N LEU A 52 1.95 2.19 -16.68
CA LEU A 52 2.03 2.16 -18.15
C LEU A 52 1.32 0.91 -18.69
N TYR A 53 0.38 1.10 -19.60
CA TYR A 53 -0.26 0.00 -20.33
C TYR A 53 -0.36 0.34 -21.82
N LYS A 54 0.34 -0.43 -22.67
CA LYS A 54 0.45 -0.18 -24.13
C LYS A 54 0.89 1.26 -24.42
N ASP A 55 0.01 2.08 -24.98
CA ASP A 55 0.25 3.48 -25.34
C ASP A 55 -0.30 4.48 -24.32
N TRP A 56 -0.74 4.00 -23.16
CA TRP A 56 -1.38 4.82 -22.14
C TRP A 56 -0.56 4.89 -20.86
N VAL A 57 -0.50 6.08 -20.27
CA VAL A 57 -0.19 6.28 -18.86
C VAL A 57 -1.51 6.41 -18.11
N ILE A 58 -1.77 5.51 -17.17
CA ILE A 58 -2.98 5.47 -16.38
C ILE A 58 -2.69 6.09 -15.01
N ILE A 59 -3.50 7.08 -14.65
CA ILE A 59 -3.37 7.89 -13.44
C ILE A 59 -4.64 7.70 -12.62
N GLY A 60 -4.51 7.35 -11.34
CA GLY A 60 -5.64 7.22 -10.43
C GLY A 60 -5.72 8.39 -9.45
N TYR A 61 -6.96 8.80 -9.14
CA TYR A 61 -7.24 9.93 -8.25
C TYR A 61 -7.84 9.46 -6.94
N GLY A 62 -7.29 9.98 -5.84
CA GLY A 62 -7.93 9.93 -4.54
C GLY A 62 -8.99 11.02 -4.47
N SER A 63 -10.28 10.69 -4.56
CA SER A 63 -11.34 11.63 -4.20
C SER A 63 -11.29 11.98 -2.71
N ASP A 64 -11.14 13.27 -2.39
CA ASP A 64 -11.63 13.81 -1.12
C ASP A 64 -13.17 13.74 -1.15
N TYR A 65 -13.77 13.27 -0.05
CA TYR A 65 -15.19 12.93 0.13
C TYR A 65 -16.17 14.01 -0.37
N GLN A 66 -15.70 15.25 -0.53
CA GLN A 66 -16.52 16.39 -0.91
C GLN A 66 -16.66 16.60 -2.44
N ASN A 67 -15.75 16.08 -3.28
CA ASN A 67 -15.80 16.32 -4.73
C ASN A 67 -16.20 15.07 -5.53
N ARG A 68 -17.51 14.99 -5.82
CA ARG A 68 -18.17 13.84 -6.48
C ARG A 68 -17.97 13.75 -8.00
N ASN A 69 -17.28 14.71 -8.60
CA ASN A 69 -17.13 14.83 -10.05
C ASN A 69 -15.71 14.53 -10.54
N VAL A 70 -14.87 13.91 -9.71
CA VAL A 70 -13.49 13.58 -10.08
C VAL A 70 -13.45 12.18 -10.70
N PRO A 71 -12.85 12.02 -11.90
CA PRO A 71 -12.64 10.71 -12.49
C PRO A 71 -11.74 9.87 -11.60
N LEU A 72 -12.12 8.61 -11.38
CA LEU A 72 -11.34 7.69 -10.56
C LEU A 72 -10.04 7.32 -11.26
N LEU A 73 -10.08 7.20 -12.60
CA LEU A 73 -8.91 6.98 -13.44
C LEU A 73 -8.97 7.87 -14.69
N ILE A 74 -7.81 8.34 -15.11
CA ILE A 74 -7.59 8.93 -16.44
C ILE A 74 -6.48 8.16 -17.14
N ALA A 75 -6.67 7.89 -18.43
CA ALA A 75 -5.60 7.48 -19.32
C ALA A 75 -5.21 8.61 -20.25
N VAL A 76 -3.92 8.87 -20.33
CA VAL A 76 -3.32 9.80 -21.29
C VAL A 76 -2.42 9.06 -22.25
N ASP A 77 -2.31 9.55 -23.48
CA ASP A 77 -1.38 9.02 -24.47
C ASP A 77 0.06 9.25 -23.99
N LYS A 78 0.88 8.20 -23.94
CA LYS A 78 2.22 8.25 -23.33
C LYS A 78 3.19 9.18 -24.07
N LEU A 79 2.93 9.48 -25.34
CA LEU A 79 3.82 10.30 -26.18
C LEU A 79 3.42 11.78 -26.19
N THR A 80 2.13 12.08 -26.05
CA THR A 80 1.58 13.43 -26.20
C THR A 80 0.99 14.01 -24.91
N GLY A 81 0.67 13.16 -23.92
CA GLY A 81 -0.03 13.58 -22.71
C GLY A 81 -1.51 13.90 -22.92
N ASN A 82 -2.04 13.71 -24.13
CA ASN A 82 -3.46 13.97 -24.40
C ASN A 82 -4.35 12.94 -23.71
N LYS A 83 -5.44 13.39 -23.07
CA LYS A 83 -6.45 12.49 -22.47
C LYS A 83 -7.07 11.61 -23.56
N VAL A 84 -7.00 10.30 -23.36
CA VAL A 84 -7.58 9.29 -24.26
C VAL A 84 -8.95 8.85 -23.74
N TRP A 85 -9.01 8.50 -22.45
CA TRP A 85 -10.25 8.11 -21.80
C TRP A 85 -10.20 8.40 -20.31
N GLN A 86 -11.37 8.33 -19.66
CA GLN A 86 -11.51 8.41 -18.22
C GLN A 86 -12.50 7.34 -17.75
N TYR A 87 -12.32 6.88 -16.52
CA TYR A 87 -13.21 5.92 -15.89
C TYR A 87 -13.81 6.53 -14.62
N ASN A 88 -15.13 6.38 -14.52
CA ASN A 88 -15.92 6.67 -13.34
C ASN A 88 -16.62 5.38 -12.95
N HIS A 89 -16.58 5.03 -11.67
CA HIS A 89 -17.31 3.86 -11.20
C HIS A 89 -18.82 4.18 -11.21
N PRO A 90 -19.68 3.34 -11.82
CA PRO A 90 -21.10 3.66 -12.03
C PRO A 90 -21.90 3.81 -10.72
N GLU A 91 -21.57 3.02 -9.70
CA GLU A 91 -22.27 3.02 -8.42
C GLU A 91 -21.65 3.95 -7.38
N GLU A 92 -20.47 4.51 -7.64
CA GLU A 92 -19.64 5.11 -6.60
C GLU A 92 -19.48 6.60 -6.83
N LYS A 93 -20.32 7.37 -6.14
CA LYS A 93 -20.36 8.84 -6.29
C LYS A 93 -19.39 9.57 -5.36
N THR A 94 -18.82 8.89 -4.36
CA THR A 94 -18.11 9.54 -3.23
C THR A 94 -16.84 8.82 -2.77
N SER A 95 -16.41 7.76 -3.45
CA SER A 95 -15.26 6.99 -2.99
C SER A 95 -13.99 7.37 -3.71
N SER A 96 -12.89 7.38 -2.95
CA SER A 96 -11.55 7.53 -3.50
C SER A 96 -11.05 6.17 -4.00
N CYS A 97 -10.41 6.17 -5.17
CA CYS A 97 -9.42 5.13 -5.43
C CYS A 97 -8.30 5.32 -4.40
N LYS A 98 -8.07 4.33 -3.54
CA LYS A 98 -7.03 4.37 -2.50
C LYS A 98 -5.71 3.81 -3.00
N ASN A 99 -5.78 2.82 -3.87
CA ASN A 99 -4.62 2.15 -4.45
C ASN A 99 -5.08 1.41 -5.71
N PHE A 100 -4.19 1.25 -6.68
CA PHE A 100 -4.39 0.37 -7.82
C PHE A 100 -3.06 -0.25 -8.27
N LYS A 101 -3.13 -1.45 -8.85
CA LYS A 101 -2.00 -2.11 -9.51
C LYS A 101 -2.42 -2.72 -10.85
N LEU A 102 -1.49 -2.73 -11.79
CA LEU A 102 -1.66 -3.34 -13.11
C LEU A 102 -1.08 -4.75 -13.11
N HIS A 103 -1.82 -5.71 -13.65
CA HIS A 103 -1.37 -7.06 -13.98
C HIS A 103 -1.83 -7.41 -15.39
N ASP A 104 -0.90 -7.53 -16.33
CA ASP A 104 -1.18 -7.67 -17.76
C ASP A 104 -2.17 -6.61 -18.27
N LYS A 105 -3.41 -7.01 -18.55
CA LYS A 105 -4.52 -6.17 -19.02
C LYS A 105 -5.54 -5.84 -17.91
N PHE A 106 -5.32 -6.30 -16.70
CA PHE A 106 -6.23 -6.13 -15.58
C PHE A 106 -5.70 -5.06 -14.63
N LEU A 107 -6.57 -4.11 -14.30
CA LEU A 107 -6.30 -3.10 -13.30
C LEU A 107 -7.08 -3.47 -12.03
N ILE A 108 -6.35 -3.79 -10.96
CA ILE A 108 -6.93 -4.08 -9.66
C ILE A 108 -7.04 -2.76 -8.91
N LEU A 109 -8.27 -2.36 -8.61
CA LEU A 109 -8.64 -1.09 -8.00
C LEU A 109 -9.13 -1.35 -6.57
N ARG A 110 -8.51 -0.68 -5.61
CA ARG A 110 -9.00 -0.61 -4.23
C ARG A 110 -9.70 0.72 -4.02
N PHE A 111 -10.99 0.64 -3.75
CA PHE A 111 -11.79 1.74 -3.22
C PHE A 111 -11.93 1.59 -1.71
N THR A 112 -12.52 2.59 -1.04
CA THR A 112 -12.80 2.49 0.41
C THR A 112 -13.68 1.30 0.73
N GLU A 113 -14.70 1.05 -0.09
CA GLU A 113 -15.76 0.08 0.22
C GLU A 113 -15.77 -1.12 -0.73
N ARG A 114 -14.86 -1.16 -1.73
CA ARG A 114 -14.94 -2.10 -2.84
C ARG A 114 -13.55 -2.48 -3.37
N LEU A 115 -13.42 -3.71 -3.87
CA LEU A 115 -12.32 -4.16 -4.72
C LEU A 115 -12.88 -4.44 -6.11
N THR A 116 -12.28 -3.85 -7.14
CA THR A 116 -12.76 -4.00 -8.52
C THR A 116 -11.59 -4.44 -9.41
N CYS A 117 -11.83 -5.42 -10.28
CA CYS A 117 -10.93 -5.73 -11.38
C CYS A 117 -11.51 -5.18 -12.68
N LEU A 118 -10.78 -4.27 -13.31
CA LEU A 118 -11.14 -3.65 -14.57
C LEU A 118 -10.27 -4.25 -15.69
N SER A 119 -10.90 -4.75 -16.75
CA SER A 119 -10.18 -5.12 -17.97
C SER A 119 -9.91 -3.86 -18.80
N LEU A 120 -8.65 -3.62 -19.16
CA LEU A 120 -8.24 -2.46 -19.96
C LEU A 120 -8.46 -2.65 -21.47
N GLU A 121 -8.77 -3.86 -21.93
CA GLU A 121 -9.04 -4.12 -23.36
C GLU A 121 -10.39 -3.55 -23.78
N ASP A 122 -11.41 -3.76 -22.97
CA ASP A 122 -12.80 -3.36 -23.22
C ASP A 122 -13.32 -2.33 -22.19
N ARG A 123 -12.53 -2.03 -21.15
CA ARG A 123 -12.86 -1.11 -20.05
C ARG A 123 -14.09 -1.56 -19.27
N SER A 124 -14.27 -2.86 -19.15
CA SER A 124 -15.36 -3.48 -18.40
C SER A 124 -14.90 -4.00 -17.03
N ILE A 125 -15.82 -4.02 -16.07
CA ILE A 125 -15.59 -4.68 -14.79
C ILE A 125 -15.63 -6.19 -15.03
N VAL A 126 -14.54 -6.86 -14.70
CA VAL A 126 -14.43 -8.33 -14.80
C VAL A 126 -15.10 -8.98 -13.60
N TRP A 127 -14.77 -8.49 -12.40
CA TRP A 127 -15.38 -8.90 -11.15
C TRP A 127 -15.22 -7.79 -10.12
N GLU A 128 -16.00 -7.93 -9.05
CA GLU A 128 -16.07 -6.95 -8.00
C GLU A 128 -16.46 -7.57 -6.66
N LYS A 129 -15.90 -7.04 -5.58
CA LYS A 129 -16.24 -7.41 -4.22
C LYS A 129 -16.58 -6.16 -3.43
N LYS A 130 -17.80 -6.11 -2.88
CA LYS A 130 -18.17 -5.13 -1.85
C LYS A 130 -17.55 -5.54 -0.53
N LEU A 131 -16.85 -4.61 0.09
CA LEU A 131 -16.14 -4.80 1.34
C LEU A 131 -17.00 -4.43 2.56
N THR A 132 -17.92 -3.47 2.39
CA THR A 132 -18.86 -3.04 3.44
C THR A 132 -19.78 -4.16 3.91
N GLU A 133 -20.23 -5.03 3.00
CA GLU A 133 -21.07 -6.19 3.34
C GLU A 133 -20.37 -7.17 4.31
N ASN A 134 -19.05 -7.17 4.33
CA ASN A 134 -18.24 -8.05 5.17
C ASN A 134 -17.48 -7.29 6.26
N HIS A 135 -17.74 -5.99 6.42
CA HIS A 135 -17.03 -5.12 7.35
C HIS A 135 -15.52 -5.26 7.15
N SER A 136 -15.09 -5.32 5.90
CA SER A 136 -13.71 -5.61 5.52
C SER A 136 -12.99 -4.32 5.15
N LEU A 137 -11.81 -4.07 5.71
CA LEU A 137 -10.93 -2.99 5.24
C LEU A 137 -9.59 -3.56 4.76
N PRO A 138 -9.36 -3.64 3.45
CA PRO A 138 -8.05 -3.97 2.92
C PRO A 138 -7.09 -2.82 3.17
N PHE A 139 -5.80 -3.10 3.29
CA PHE A 139 -4.81 -2.04 3.57
C PHE A 139 -3.77 -1.93 2.45
N ALA A 140 -2.98 -2.97 2.26
CA ALA A 140 -2.00 -3.09 1.20
C ALA A 140 -2.22 -4.41 0.46
N PHE A 141 -1.95 -4.43 -0.84
CA PHE A 141 -1.98 -5.66 -1.63
C PHE A 141 -0.77 -5.76 -2.55
N GLU A 142 -0.38 -7.00 -2.81
CA GLU A 142 0.73 -7.33 -3.71
C GLU A 142 0.26 -8.26 -4.82
N ILE A 143 0.87 -8.15 -6.00
CA ILE A 143 0.56 -9.03 -7.13
C ILE A 143 1.75 -9.97 -7.34
N TYR A 144 1.45 -11.26 -7.50
CA TYR A 144 2.42 -12.27 -7.86
C TYR A 144 1.76 -13.33 -8.73
N ASN A 145 2.33 -13.55 -9.93
CA ASN A 145 1.67 -14.30 -10.99
C ASN A 145 0.24 -13.80 -11.21
N ASP A 146 -0.72 -14.70 -11.43
CA ASP A 146 -2.13 -14.35 -11.65
C ASP A 146 -2.93 -14.14 -10.35
N TYR A 147 -2.26 -13.90 -9.24
CA TYR A 147 -2.90 -13.68 -7.95
C TYR A 147 -2.55 -12.31 -7.39
N PHE A 148 -3.53 -11.69 -6.71
CA PHE A 148 -3.24 -10.61 -5.78
C PHE A 148 -3.54 -11.05 -4.35
N TYR A 149 -2.69 -10.59 -3.43
CA TYR A 149 -2.68 -10.96 -2.02
C TYR A 149 -3.02 -9.74 -1.19
N ILE A 150 -3.96 -9.88 -0.26
CA ILE A 150 -4.47 -8.75 0.49
C ILE A 150 -4.83 -9.16 1.91
N ALA A 151 -4.47 -8.32 2.87
CA ALA A 151 -4.92 -8.46 4.24
C ALA A 151 -6.27 -7.75 4.40
N GLU A 152 -7.28 -8.48 4.86
CA GLU A 152 -8.62 -7.98 5.13
C GLU A 152 -8.86 -7.94 6.65
N LYS A 153 -9.13 -6.75 7.19
CA LYS A 153 -9.53 -6.55 8.58
C LYS A 153 -11.03 -6.67 8.70
N TYR A 154 -11.52 -7.46 9.65
CA TYR A 154 -12.94 -7.66 9.89
C TYR A 154 -13.34 -7.11 11.25
N TYR A 155 -14.52 -6.51 11.30
CA TYR A 155 -15.14 -5.94 12.51
C TYR A 155 -16.44 -6.69 12.81
N ASP A 156 -16.55 -7.30 13.99
CA ASP A 156 -17.80 -7.90 14.47
C ASP A 156 -18.83 -6.79 14.77
N ASN A 157 -18.37 -5.60 15.17
CA ASN A 157 -19.18 -4.39 15.34
C ASN A 157 -18.62 -3.22 14.50
N PRO A 158 -19.40 -2.62 13.57
CA PRO A 158 -18.93 -1.53 12.74
C PRO A 158 -18.57 -0.25 13.52
N ASP A 159 -19.11 -0.08 14.73
CA ASP A 159 -18.80 1.08 15.59
C ASP A 159 -17.42 0.99 16.27
N ASP A 160 -16.76 -0.18 16.22
CA ASP A 160 -15.47 -0.41 16.90
C ASP A 160 -14.26 0.04 16.05
N PHE A 161 -14.49 0.75 14.94
CA PHE A 161 -13.42 1.34 14.13
C PHE A 161 -12.50 2.27 14.96
N PRO A 162 -11.15 2.15 14.88
CA PRO A 162 -10.36 1.40 13.91
C PRO A 162 -9.95 -0.02 14.34
N PHE A 163 -10.42 -0.50 15.49
CA PHE A 163 -9.97 -1.74 16.12
C PHE A 163 -10.65 -2.97 15.51
N ASN A 164 -9.89 -3.83 14.86
CA ASN A 164 -10.43 -5.02 14.20
C ASN A 164 -10.43 -6.24 15.13
N ASP A 165 -11.46 -7.08 14.99
CA ASP A 165 -11.61 -8.33 15.75
C ASP A 165 -10.85 -9.47 15.08
N SER A 166 -10.64 -9.39 13.78
CA SER A 166 -9.82 -10.35 13.08
C SER A 166 -9.15 -9.77 11.84
N VAL A 167 -8.08 -10.43 11.41
CA VAL A 167 -7.41 -10.15 10.15
C VAL A 167 -7.23 -11.45 9.39
N THR A 168 -7.48 -11.41 8.09
CA THR A 168 -7.34 -12.57 7.21
C THR A 168 -6.48 -12.18 6.01
N LEU A 169 -5.45 -12.99 5.74
CA LEU A 169 -4.69 -12.92 4.51
C LEU A 169 -5.43 -13.74 3.44
N MET A 170 -5.86 -13.04 2.40
CA MET A 170 -6.60 -13.58 1.27
C MET A 170 -5.73 -13.54 0.02
N ARG A 171 -5.91 -14.51 -0.88
CA ARG A 171 -5.50 -14.40 -2.28
C ARG A 171 -6.70 -14.44 -3.21
N TYR A 172 -6.56 -13.80 -4.35
CA TYR A 172 -7.59 -13.68 -5.37
C TYR A 172 -7.00 -14.01 -6.73
N TYR A 173 -7.64 -14.91 -7.46
CA TYR A 173 -7.26 -15.20 -8.84
C TYR A 173 -7.76 -14.08 -9.75
N ILE A 174 -6.84 -13.26 -10.25
CA ILE A 174 -7.11 -11.99 -10.97
C ILE A 174 -8.08 -12.15 -12.14
N PRO A 175 -8.03 -13.20 -12.98
CA PRO A 175 -8.94 -13.31 -14.12
C PRO A 175 -10.41 -13.57 -13.75
N THR A 176 -10.70 -14.09 -12.55
CA THR A 176 -12.07 -14.57 -12.19
C THR A 176 -12.60 -13.99 -10.89
N GLY A 177 -11.74 -13.45 -10.02
CA GLY A 177 -12.12 -12.98 -8.69
C GLY A 177 -12.36 -14.11 -7.69
N GLN A 178 -12.07 -15.37 -8.05
CA GLN A 178 -12.10 -16.49 -7.10
C GLN A 178 -11.13 -16.21 -5.95
N THR A 179 -11.59 -16.44 -4.73
CA THR A 179 -10.86 -16.05 -3.52
C THR A 179 -10.51 -17.27 -2.68
N GLU A 180 -9.42 -17.15 -1.94
CA GLU A 180 -9.00 -18.15 -0.99
C GLU A 180 -8.39 -17.51 0.25
N LYS A 181 -8.84 -17.98 1.42
CA LYS A 181 -8.19 -17.68 2.69
C LYS A 181 -6.92 -18.51 2.83
N LEU A 182 -5.81 -17.81 3.06
CA LEU A 182 -4.49 -18.43 3.28
C LEU A 182 -4.13 -18.48 4.76
N TYR A 183 -4.39 -17.40 5.49
CA TYR A 183 -4.13 -17.30 6.93
C TYR A 183 -5.18 -16.41 7.57
N GLY A 184 -5.46 -16.59 8.85
CA GLY A 184 -6.24 -15.61 9.58
C GLY A 184 -6.15 -15.78 11.08
N GLU A 185 -6.36 -14.67 11.77
CA GLU A 185 -6.19 -14.56 13.20
C GLU A 185 -7.30 -13.73 13.80
N ARG A 186 -7.84 -14.19 14.92
CA ARG A 186 -8.82 -13.46 15.71
C ARG A 186 -8.14 -12.86 16.93
N MET A 187 -8.61 -11.70 17.34
CA MET A 187 -8.30 -11.10 18.63
C MET A 187 -8.63 -12.10 19.74
N ALA A 188 -7.69 -12.29 20.67
CA ALA A 188 -7.95 -13.13 21.83
C ALA A 188 -8.96 -12.43 22.74
N ILE A 189 -9.91 -13.20 23.29
CA ILE A 189 -10.91 -12.70 24.24
C ILE A 189 -10.18 -12.01 25.41
N ASN A 190 -10.55 -10.77 25.72
CA ASN A 190 -9.94 -9.91 26.74
C ASN A 190 -8.50 -9.44 26.46
N SER A 191 -8.01 -9.55 25.21
CA SER A 191 -6.78 -8.89 24.80
C SER A 191 -7.08 -7.55 24.14
N ASN A 192 -6.40 -6.49 24.53
CA ASN A 192 -6.42 -5.20 23.83
C ASN A 192 -5.44 -5.22 22.64
N LYS A 193 -5.32 -6.36 21.96
CA LYS A 193 -4.32 -6.62 20.91
C LYS A 193 -5.02 -6.89 19.60
N HIS A 194 -5.01 -5.91 18.70
CA HIS A 194 -5.67 -6.02 17.40
C HIS A 194 -4.68 -6.47 16.34
N PRO A 195 -4.84 -7.68 15.77
CA PRO A 195 -3.87 -8.21 14.84
C PRO A 195 -3.97 -7.46 13.49
N GLU A 196 -2.82 -7.08 12.93
CA GLU A 196 -2.72 -6.50 11.60
C GLU A 196 -1.71 -7.28 10.76
N ILE A 197 -1.96 -7.37 9.44
CA ILE A 197 -1.07 -8.03 8.49
C ILE A 197 -0.64 -7.01 7.43
N PHE A 198 0.68 -6.88 7.22
CA PHE A 198 1.31 -5.93 6.30
C PHE A 198 2.34 -6.59 5.41
N PRO A 199 2.57 -6.00 4.22
CA PRO A 199 2.27 -6.62 2.94
C PRO A 199 2.99 -7.93 2.73
N ALA A 200 2.31 -8.81 2.02
CA ALA A 200 2.81 -10.10 1.61
C ALA A 200 3.88 -9.93 0.52
N LEU A 201 5.11 -10.37 0.78
CA LEU A 201 6.04 -10.78 -0.26
C LEU A 201 5.70 -12.23 -0.64
N VAL A 202 5.67 -12.54 -1.93
CA VAL A 202 5.54 -13.92 -2.39
C VAL A 202 6.90 -14.39 -2.87
N TYR A 203 7.33 -15.55 -2.38
CA TYR A 203 8.56 -16.22 -2.74
C TYR A 203 8.24 -17.59 -3.32
N ASN A 204 8.85 -17.93 -4.44
CA ASN A 204 8.72 -19.23 -5.09
C ASN A 204 10.11 -19.73 -5.48
N ASP A 205 10.47 -20.93 -5.00
CA ASP A 205 11.74 -21.60 -5.31
C ASP A 205 11.61 -22.67 -6.41
N GLY A 206 10.48 -22.72 -7.10
CA GLY A 206 10.08 -23.73 -8.08
C GLY A 206 9.33 -24.93 -7.49
N THR A 207 9.30 -25.08 -6.17
CA THR A 207 8.62 -26.21 -5.48
C THR A 207 7.52 -25.76 -4.55
N THR A 208 7.71 -24.62 -3.88
CA THR A 208 6.79 -24.10 -2.87
C THR A 208 6.53 -22.63 -3.10
N ASP A 209 5.24 -22.25 -3.10
CA ASP A 209 4.81 -20.87 -3.03
C ASP A 209 4.68 -20.47 -1.56
N LEU A 210 5.57 -19.61 -1.10
CA LEU A 210 5.55 -19.02 0.23
C LEU A 210 5.01 -17.61 0.18
N VAL A 211 4.10 -17.29 1.10
CA VAL A 211 3.73 -15.89 1.36
C VAL A 211 4.35 -15.46 2.68
N ILE A 212 5.25 -14.49 2.60
CA ILE A 212 5.96 -13.91 3.72
C ILE A 212 5.30 -12.59 4.07
N PHE A 213 4.87 -12.41 5.31
CA PHE A 213 4.18 -11.20 5.74
C PHE A 213 4.55 -10.83 7.17
N THR A 214 4.35 -9.57 7.50
CA THR A 214 4.48 -9.11 8.88
C THR A 214 3.12 -9.16 9.56
N ARG A 215 3.12 -9.59 10.82
CA ARG A 215 1.98 -9.52 11.72
C ARG A 215 2.33 -8.59 12.88
N HIS A 216 1.44 -7.64 13.14
CA HIS A 216 1.56 -6.67 14.22
C HIS A 216 0.37 -6.82 15.15
N TYR A 217 0.50 -6.37 16.39
CA TYR A 217 -0.63 -6.19 17.29
C TYR A 217 -0.70 -4.73 17.67
N LEU A 218 -1.79 -4.04 17.30
CA LEU A 218 -2.07 -2.74 17.87
C LEU A 218 -2.50 -2.94 19.31
N ASP A 219 -1.69 -2.45 20.24
CA ASP A 219 -2.07 -2.28 21.64
C ASP A 219 -1.93 -0.81 22.05
N ALA A 220 -2.47 -0.45 23.22
CA ALA A 220 -2.39 0.92 23.74
C ALA A 220 -0.97 1.29 24.25
N GLY A 221 0.03 0.41 24.10
CA GLY A 221 1.42 0.62 24.51
C GLY A 221 2.32 1.07 23.37
N ASP A 222 3.52 1.56 23.68
CA ASP A 222 4.49 2.06 22.70
C ASP A 222 5.29 0.93 21.99
N PHE A 223 5.05 -0.35 22.32
CA PHE A 223 5.81 -1.49 21.81
C PHE A 223 4.91 -2.53 21.16
N HIS A 224 5.01 -2.64 19.83
CA HIS A 224 4.29 -3.67 19.07
C HIS A 224 5.28 -4.73 18.60
N PRO A 225 5.20 -5.99 19.09
CA PRO A 225 5.97 -7.07 18.49
C PRO A 225 5.54 -7.24 17.04
N VAL A 226 6.52 -7.42 16.16
CA VAL A 226 6.31 -7.66 14.74
C VAL A 226 6.76 -9.08 14.44
N ASP A 227 5.83 -10.00 14.26
CA ASP A 227 6.18 -11.32 13.80
C ASP A 227 6.38 -11.27 12.28
N LEU A 228 7.48 -11.82 11.78
CA LEU A 228 7.61 -12.18 10.37
C LEU A 228 7.21 -13.64 10.22
N LEU A 229 6.19 -13.91 9.41
CA LEU A 229 5.69 -15.25 9.15
C LEU A 229 5.88 -15.60 7.67
N ALA A 230 6.14 -16.87 7.41
CA ALA A 230 6.00 -17.45 6.08
C ALA A 230 4.97 -18.58 6.11
N ILE A 231 4.01 -18.55 5.19
CA ILE A 231 3.02 -19.61 5.01
C ILE A 231 3.22 -20.29 3.66
N ASP A 232 3.06 -21.60 3.63
CA ASP A 232 2.93 -22.35 2.39
C ASP A 232 1.50 -22.16 1.84
N THR A 233 1.37 -21.68 0.60
CA THR A 233 0.03 -21.38 0.05
C THR A 233 -0.80 -22.62 -0.28
N LYS A 234 -0.19 -23.79 -0.38
CA LYS A 234 -0.84 -25.07 -0.66
C LYS A 234 -1.30 -25.74 0.63
N THR A 235 -0.43 -25.86 1.63
CA THR A 235 -0.79 -26.50 2.91
C THR A 235 -1.50 -25.54 3.87
N LYS A 236 -1.29 -24.23 3.69
CA LYS A 236 -1.77 -23.14 4.56
C LYS A 236 -1.17 -23.19 5.97
N GLU A 237 -0.06 -23.91 6.13
CA GLU A 237 0.66 -24.01 7.39
C GLU A 237 1.72 -22.92 7.48
N VAL A 238 1.95 -22.41 8.69
CA VAL A 238 3.09 -21.54 8.99
C VAL A 238 4.34 -22.41 9.00
N VAL A 239 5.20 -22.24 7.98
CA VAL A 239 6.43 -23.03 7.84
C VAL A 239 7.63 -22.35 8.50
N TRP A 240 7.52 -21.04 8.75
CA TRP A 240 8.55 -20.27 9.43
C TRP A 240 7.95 -19.07 10.16
N LYS A 241 8.49 -18.76 11.34
CA LYS A 241 8.13 -17.61 12.17
C LYS A 241 9.39 -17.05 12.82
N ASN A 242 9.56 -15.74 12.76
CA ASN A 242 10.57 -15.02 13.53
C ASN A 242 9.91 -13.84 14.25
N GLU A 243 10.17 -13.73 15.55
CA GLU A 243 9.65 -12.63 16.37
C GLU A 243 10.66 -11.48 16.26
N ALA A 244 10.31 -10.44 15.50
CA ALA A 244 11.11 -9.23 15.42
C ALA A 244 10.56 -8.17 16.37
N TYR A 245 11.46 -7.47 17.06
CA TYR A 245 11.10 -6.32 17.87
C TYR A 245 11.42 -5.05 17.09
N SER A 246 10.38 -4.28 16.73
CA SER A 246 10.58 -2.93 16.22
C SER A 246 10.46 -1.94 17.38
N PRO A 247 11.53 -1.22 17.75
CA PRO A 247 11.44 -0.14 18.73
C PRO A 247 10.77 1.13 18.15
N LEU A 248 10.38 1.13 16.88
CA LEU A 248 9.82 2.31 16.20
C LEU A 248 8.35 2.10 15.85
N ARG A 249 7.51 2.99 16.41
CA ARG A 249 6.08 3.15 16.10
C ARG A 249 5.80 3.53 14.65
N SER A 250 6.80 3.83 13.82
CA SER A 250 6.65 4.22 12.41
C SER A 250 6.90 3.10 11.39
N ALA A 251 7.19 1.87 11.84
CA ALA A 251 7.48 0.74 10.95
C ALA A 251 6.29 0.23 10.12
N TRP A 252 5.12 0.87 10.23
CA TRP A 252 3.83 0.44 9.68
C TRP A 252 3.84 0.24 8.16
N ASN A 253 4.77 0.88 7.44
CA ASN A 253 4.84 0.83 5.98
C ASN A 253 6.25 0.53 5.43
N THR A 254 7.22 0.13 6.26
CA THR A 254 8.57 -0.10 5.75
C THR A 254 8.66 -1.55 5.28
N PRO A 255 8.81 -1.84 3.97
CA PRO A 255 9.19 -3.19 3.56
C PRO A 255 10.49 -3.52 4.27
N LEU A 256 10.49 -4.60 5.04
CA LEU A 256 11.72 -5.14 5.62
C LEU A 256 12.58 -5.60 4.45
N ILE A 257 13.53 -4.75 4.04
CA ILE A 257 14.62 -5.16 3.15
C ILE A 257 15.50 -6.08 3.99
N PHE A 258 15.14 -7.35 4.02
CA PHE A 258 16.07 -8.37 4.47
C PHE A 258 17.08 -8.58 3.35
N LEU A 259 18.34 -8.25 3.62
CA LEU A 259 19.46 -8.98 3.03
C LEU A 259 19.35 -10.40 3.57
N MET A 260 18.50 -11.23 2.95
CA MET A 260 18.67 -12.68 3.06
C MET A 260 19.96 -12.98 2.31
N GLU A 261 21.07 -13.09 3.03
CA GLU A 261 22.20 -13.89 2.56
C GLU A 261 21.66 -15.32 2.43
N MET A 262 21.24 -15.69 1.21
CA MET A 262 21.06 -17.08 0.80
C MET A 262 22.32 -17.58 0.13
#